data_AF-A0A848VPW4-F1
#
_entry.id   AF-A0A848VPW4-F1
#
_cell.length_a   1.000
_cell.length_b   1.000
_cell.length_c   1.000
_cell.angle_alpha   90.00
_cell.angle_beta   90.00
_cell.angle_gamma   90.00
#
_symmetry.space_group_name_H-M   'P 1'
#
loop_
_entity.id
_entity.type
_entity.pdbx_description
1 polymer ?
#
loop_
_entity_poly.entity_id
_entity_poly.type
_entity_poly.pdbx_seq_one_letter_code
_entity_poly.pdbx_strand_id
1 'polypeptide(L)' 'MPSPRLIIVCGLPGSGKTTRARQLEERLGAVRMAPDEWMDVLGIDLYDGGKRERVEALIEQPSKQH' A
#
# COMPACT_ATOMS: atom_id res chain seq x y z
N MET A 1 20.36 14.52 7.50
CA MET A 1 19.23 14.44 6.55
C MET A 1 18.25 13.40 7.07
N PRO A 2 16.93 13.59 6.96
CA PRO A 2 15.98 12.55 7.37
C PRO A 2 16.15 11.31 6.48
N SER A 3 16.27 10.13 7.11
CA SER A 3 16.33 8.85 6.40
C SER A 3 14.94 8.42 5.93
N PRO A 4 14.83 7.74 4.77
CA PRO A 4 13.56 7.17 4.30
C PRO A 4 13.00 6.19 5.34
N ARG A 5 11.67 6.16 5.48
CA ARG A 5 10.97 5.35 6.48
C ARG A 5 9.78 4.64 5.86
N LEU A 6 9.82 3.31 5.83
CA LEU A 6 8.70 2.46 5.45
C LEU A 6 7.90 2.07 6.70
N ILE A 7 6.58 2.25 6.65
CA ILE A 7 5.66 1.85 7.73
C ILE A 7 4.69 0.82 7.16
N ILE A 8 4.77 -0.41 7.67
CA ILE A 8 3.87 -1.50 7.27
C ILE A 8 2.72 -1.58 8.27
N VAL A 9 1.48 -1.49 7.77
CA VAL A 9 0.26 -1.58 8.59
C VAL A 9 -0.43 -2.92 8.31
N CYS A 10 -0.45 -3.82 9.30
CA CYS A 10 -1.01 -5.17 9.20
C CYS A 10 -2.09 -5.46 10.27
N GLY A 11 -2.90 -6.51 10.07
CA GLY A 11 -4.01 -6.87 10.97
C GLY A 11 -5.18 -7.59 10.27
N LEU A 12 -6.05 -8.26 11.04
CA LEU A 12 -7.21 -9.01 10.50
C LEU A 12 -8.24 -8.12 9.79
N PRO A 13 -8.99 -8.61 8.79
CA PRO A 13 -10.10 -7.85 8.19
C PRO A 13 -11.01 -7.20 9.25
N GLY A 14 -11.37 -5.93 9.05
CA GLY A 14 -12.13 -5.16 10.05
C GLY A 14 -11.33 -4.54 11.21
N SER A 15 -10.03 -4.85 11.38
CA SER A 15 -9.20 -4.31 12.48
C SER A 15 -8.85 -2.81 12.37
N GLY A 16 -9.37 -2.08 11.38
CA GLY A 16 -9.11 -0.65 11.22
C GLY A 16 -7.77 -0.26 10.58
N LYS A 17 -7.04 -1.20 9.95
CA LYS A 17 -5.76 -0.93 9.26
C LYS A 17 -5.85 0.26 8.31
N THR A 18 -6.89 0.31 7.49
CA THR A 18 -7.07 1.34 6.46
C THR A 18 -7.26 2.71 7.08
N THR A 19 -8.03 2.80 8.17
CA THR A 19 -8.19 4.02 8.96
C THR A 19 -6.85 4.49 9.51
N ARG A 20 -6.06 3.57 10.08
CA ARG A 20 -4.74 3.91 10.63
C ARG A 20 -3.74 4.33 9.56
N ALA A 21 -3.76 3.68 8.39
CA ALA A 21 -2.90 4.02 7.26
C ALA A 21 -3.21 5.43 6.72
N ARG A 22 -4.49 5.79 6.56
CA ARG A 22 -4.92 7.15 6.18
C ARG A 22 -4.47 8.22 7.18
N GLN A 23 -4.60 7.97 8.47
CA GLN A 23 -4.11 8.89 9.51
C GLN A 23 -2.59 9.09 9.45
N LEU A 24 -1.83 8.03 9.13
CA LEU A 24 -0.37 8.12 8.99
C LEU A 24 0.04 8.90 7.74
N GLU A 25 -0.65 8.68 6.61
CA GLU A 25 -0.51 9.44 5.37
C GLU A 25 -0.67 10.94 5.62
N GLU A 26 -1.79 11.35 6.21
CA GLU A 26 -2.08 12.76 6.53
C GLU A 26 -1.07 13.35 7.52
N ARG A 27 -0.75 12.63 8.60
CA ARG A 27 0.12 13.16 9.67
C ARG A 27 1.58 13.29 9.25
N LEU A 28 2.06 12.42 8.37
CA LEU A 28 3.46 12.36 7.97
C LEU A 28 3.72 12.98 6.60
N GLY A 29 2.69 13.36 5.84
CA GLY A 29 2.81 13.66 4.42
C GLY A 29 3.38 12.47 3.64
N ALA A 30 3.09 11.24 4.11
CA ALA A 30 3.61 10.01 3.53
C ALA A 30 2.74 9.57 2.35
N VAL A 31 3.33 8.82 1.41
CA VAL A 31 2.57 8.19 0.33
C VAL A 31 2.00 6.86 0.82
N ARG A 32 0.68 6.67 0.73
CA ARG A 32 0.06 5.38 1.06
C ARG A 32 0.07 4.44 -0.13
N MET A 33 0.67 3.28 0.06
CA MET A 33 0.70 2.19 -0.92
C MET A 33 -0.40 1.17 -0.58
N ALA A 34 -1.49 1.18 -1.35
CA ALA A 34 -2.64 0.29 -1.18
C ALA A 34 -3.01 -0.37 -2.52
N PRO A 35 -2.32 -1.47 -2.90
CA PRO A 35 -2.48 -2.11 -4.21
C PRO A 35 -3.91 -2.58 -4.47
N ASP A 36 -4.61 -3.05 -3.45
CA ASP A 36 -6.01 -3.46 -3.51
C ASP A 36 -6.93 -2.30 -3.89
N GLU A 37 -6.79 -1.13 -3.26
CA GLU A 37 -7.57 0.05 -3.63
C GLU A 37 -7.26 0.52 -5.07
N TRP A 38 -6.01 0.41 -5.52
CA TRP A 38 -5.66 0.78 -6.91
C TRP A 38 -6.23 -0.20 -7.92
N MET A 39 -6.19 -1.50 -7.61
CA MET A 39 -6.82 -2.52 -8.44
C MET A 39 -8.32 -2.29 -8.57
N ASP A 40 -9.01 -1.97 -7.47
CA ASP A 40 -10.44 -1.64 -7.47
C ASP A 40 -10.74 -0.41 -8.37
N VAL A 41 -10.00 0.68 -8.19
CA VAL A 41 -10.15 1.90 -9.01
C VAL A 41 -9.87 1.65 -10.49
N LEU A 42 -8.93 0.78 -10.82
CA LEU A 42 -8.56 0.41 -12.19
C LEU A 42 -9.49 -0.66 -12.80
N GLY A 43 -10.51 -1.13 -12.07
CA GLY A 43 -11.41 -2.20 -12.52
C GLY A 43 -10.72 -3.54 -12.70
N ILE A 44 -9.62 -3.76 -11.98
CA ILE A 44 -8.89 -5.02 -11.95
C ILE A 44 -9.53 -5.92 -10.91
N ASP A 45 -9.92 -7.13 -11.31
CA ASP A 45 -10.39 -8.15 -10.38
C ASP A 45 -9.36 -8.39 -9.25
N LEU A 46 -9.78 -8.15 -8.01
CA LEU A 46 -8.97 -8.32 -6.80
C LEU A 46 -8.48 -9.75 -6.60
N TYR A 47 -9.14 -10.73 -7.23
CA TYR A 47 -8.81 -12.14 -7.18
C TYR A 47 -8.01 -12.63 -8.39
N ASP A 48 -7.72 -11.76 -9.36
CA ASP A 48 -6.78 -12.05 -10.45
C ASP A 48 -5.35 -12.03 -9.89
N GLY A 49 -4.90 -13.21 -9.42
CA GLY A 49 -3.59 -13.37 -8.79
C GLY A 49 -2.43 -12.91 -9.65
N GLY A 50 -2.51 -13.09 -10.97
CA GLY A 50 -1.45 -12.66 -11.90
C GLY A 50 -1.35 -11.14 -12.02
N LYS A 51 -2.48 -10.43 -12.05
CA LYS A 51 -2.46 -8.96 -12.03
C LYS A 51 -2.06 -8.41 -10.67
N ARG A 52 -2.53 -9.04 -9.59
CA ARG A 52 -2.18 -8.65 -8.22
C ARG A 52 -0.68 -8.71 -7.98
N GLU A 53 -0.05 -9.83 -8.33
CA GLU A 53 1.40 -10.02 -8.18
C GLU A 53 2.19 -8.94 -8.94
N ARG A 54 1.74 -8.58 -10.16
CA ARG A 54 2.36 -7.51 -10.95
C ARG A 54 2.23 -6.14 -10.30
N VAL A 55 1.08 -5.82 -9.71
CA VAL A 55 0.87 -4.54 -9.01
C VAL A 55 1.72 -4.50 -7.73
N GLU A 56 1.75 -5.57 -6.95
CA GLU A 56 2.58 -5.69 -5.75
C GLU A 56 4.08 -5.54 -6.10
N ALA A 57 4.56 -6.18 -7.17
CA ALA A 57 5.94 -6.06 -7.64
C ALA A 57 6.33 -4.62 -8.06
N LEU A 58 5.39 -3.83 -8.59
CA LEU A 58 5.65 -2.41 -8.91
C LEU A 58 5.79 -1.54 -7.66
N ILE A 59 5.10 -1.89 -6.56
CA ILE A 59 5.19 -1.19 -5.28
C ILE A 59 6.48 -1.54 -4.55
N GLU A 60 6.95 -2.79 -4.66
CA GLU A 60 8.19 -3.23 -4.05
C GLU A 60 9.44 -2.62 -4.69
N GLN A 61 9.45 -2.37 -6.00
CA GLN A 61 10.60 -1.78 -6.72
C GLN A 61 11.10 -0.45 -6.12
N PRO A 62 10.27 0.58 -5.96
CA PRO A 62 10.68 1.84 -5.35
C PRO A 62 11.06 1.67 -3.87
N SER A 63 10.50 0.67 -3.17
CA SER A 63 10.85 0.40 -1.76
C SER A 63 12.25 -0.18 -1.57
N LYS A 64 12.83 -0.81 -2.60
CA LYS A 64 14.16 -1.46 -2.55
C LYS A 64 15.30 -0.54 -3.02
N GLN A 65 15.00 0.64 -3.56
CA GLN A 65 15.99 1.56 -4.15
C GLN A 65 16.50 2.65 -3.18
N HIS A 66 16.03 2.67 -1.94
CA HIS A 66 16.39 3.65 -0.90
C HIS A 66 16.85 2.94 0.38
#